data_AF-B4IXD5-F1
#
_entry.id   AF-B4IXD5-F1
#
_cell.length_a   1.000
_cell.length_b   1.000
_cell.length_c   1.000
_cell.angle_alpha   90.00
_cell.angle_beta   90.00
_cell.angle_gamma   90.00
#
_symmetry.space_group_name_H-M   'P 1'
#
loop_
_entity.id
_entity.type
_entity.pdbx_description
1 polymer ?
#
loop_
_entity_poly.entity_id
_entity_poly.type
_entity_poly.pdbx_seq_one_letter_code
_entity_poly.pdbx_strand_id
1 'polypeptide(L)'
;MENRNFKKGSCEHFCPAAEAKMRIEKRLLNYYEYKDGQKHVAGILVKEFTRSAADAKVPKAQDMRTERCLTKTVEYLLNDILLDERKPFHFAYDFIFDRLRMVRREIVIQQFEARQTIRLLEPMIMFLAYSRYRLCGEPIEKFDTKICNQHLQECLNMVLCCYNELDEDGQMEEEQKWTIREAERRCFIEALYQVFNLGTSEALVRGLTLPAAVRNDKLFKLSFGICLNYHRGNLYRVMQGLPQLPHIICAVAAAKLQTIRRRLLEIFTHAYNNKQLTVPAAYLLRLILVETSVLSDLCRHYHIALTADRKSVHFSKTDFKSDAAAIKAQREPFVDEKLSCIHLPKVLLLKKL
;
A
#
# COMPACT_ATOMS: atom_id res chain seq x y z
N MET A 1 39.22 6.97 7.63
CA MET A 1 37.75 7.03 7.59
C MET A 1 37.32 8.23 8.43
N GLU A 2 36.99 9.34 7.78
CA GLU A 2 36.54 10.55 8.48
C GLU A 2 35.23 10.26 9.21
N ASN A 3 35.27 10.37 10.53
CA ASN A 3 34.12 10.28 11.40
C ASN A 3 33.27 11.54 11.18
N ARG A 4 32.44 11.56 10.14
CA ARG A 4 31.41 12.59 9.97
C ARG A 4 30.43 12.43 11.13
N ASN A 5 30.57 13.27 12.16
CA ASN A 5 29.61 13.37 13.25
C ASN A 5 28.23 13.77 12.70
N PHE A 6 27.44 12.78 12.30
CA PHE A 6 26.06 12.99 11.87
C PHE A 6 25.22 13.44 13.07
N LYS A 7 24.40 14.48 12.87
CA LYS A 7 23.60 15.05 13.95
C LYS A 7 22.43 14.12 14.28
N LYS A 8 22.56 13.38 15.38
CA LYS A 8 21.45 12.65 15.98
C LYS A 8 20.42 13.64 16.53
N GLY A 9 19.14 13.35 16.31
CA GLY A 9 18.05 14.09 16.92
C GLY A 9 18.07 13.94 18.44
N SER A 10 17.52 14.94 19.14
CA SER A 10 17.39 14.94 20.59
C SER A 10 15.99 15.28 21.08
N CYS A 11 15.03 15.50 20.17
CA CYS A 11 13.64 15.76 20.53
C CYS A 11 12.92 14.47 20.93
N GLU A 12 12.36 14.46 22.14
CA GLU A 12 11.55 13.36 22.68
C GLU A 12 10.03 13.62 22.57
N HIS A 13 9.62 14.71 21.91
CA HIS A 13 8.23 15.06 21.66
C HIS A 13 7.85 14.85 20.19
N PHE A 14 6.58 14.53 19.92
CA PHE A 14 6.09 14.31 18.55
C PHE A 14 6.25 15.53 17.64
N CYS A 15 6.32 16.73 18.22
CA CYS A 15 6.66 17.98 17.56
C CYS A 15 7.74 18.73 18.37
N PRO A 16 8.85 19.20 17.73
CA PRO A 16 9.82 20.07 18.39
C PRO A 16 9.17 21.33 18.97
N ALA A 17 9.66 21.78 20.12
CA ALA A 17 9.06 22.89 20.88
C ALA A 17 8.99 24.20 20.07
N ALA A 18 10.01 24.51 19.28
CA ALA A 18 10.05 25.71 18.45
C ALA A 18 8.95 25.70 17.36
N GLU A 19 8.76 24.55 16.69
CA GLU A 19 7.71 24.38 15.69
C GLU A 19 6.32 24.42 16.34
N ALA A 20 6.16 23.72 17.47
CA ALA A 20 4.89 23.67 18.20
C ALA A 20 4.45 25.08 18.63
N LYS A 21 5.34 25.85 19.26
CA LYS A 21 5.08 27.23 19.66
C LYS A 21 4.68 28.09 18.45
N MET A 22 5.45 28.01 17.37
CA MET A 22 5.18 28.77 16.15
C MET A 22 3.82 28.44 15.53
N ARG A 23 3.45 27.15 15.42
CA ARG A 23 2.17 26.75 14.84
C ARG A 23 0.96 27.08 15.73
N ILE A 24 1.13 27.05 17.05
CA ILE A 24 0.11 27.50 18.00
C ILE A 24 -0.12 29.00 17.88
N GLU A 25 0.94 29.81 17.95
CA GLU A 25 0.86 31.28 17.86
C GLU A 25 0.24 31.75 16.54
N LYS A 26 0.61 31.10 15.43
CA LYS A 26 0.10 31.43 14.09
C LYS A 26 -1.23 30.77 13.72
N ARG A 27 -1.83 29.98 14.63
CA ARG A 27 -3.08 29.23 14.41
C ARG A 27 -3.03 28.31 13.18
N LEU A 28 -1.91 27.59 13.01
CA LEU A 28 -1.62 26.68 11.89
C LEU A 28 -1.78 25.20 12.28
N LEU A 29 -2.59 24.88 13.28
CA LEU A 29 -2.78 23.49 13.71
C LEU A 29 -3.77 22.77 12.80
N ASN A 30 -3.48 21.50 12.52
CA ASN A 30 -4.43 20.63 11.86
C ASN A 30 -5.58 20.26 12.81
N TYR A 31 -6.73 19.85 12.27
CA TYR A 31 -7.88 19.33 13.03
C TYR A 31 -7.47 18.31 14.10
N TYR A 32 -6.60 17.36 13.75
CA TYR A 32 -6.14 16.29 14.65
C TYR A 32 -5.16 16.75 15.74
N GLU A 33 -4.69 18.00 15.67
CA GLU A 33 -3.77 18.58 16.66
C GLU A 33 -4.52 19.49 17.66
N TYR A 34 -5.83 19.65 17.50
CA TYR A 34 -6.70 20.28 18.49
C TYR A 34 -7.25 19.26 19.47
N LYS A 35 -7.37 19.65 20.75
CA LYS A 35 -7.99 18.81 21.78
C LYS A 35 -9.45 18.58 21.41
N ASP A 36 -9.81 17.31 21.24
CA ASP A 36 -11.14 16.86 20.84
C ASP A 36 -11.70 17.48 19.55
N GLY A 37 -10.84 17.97 18.65
CA GLY A 37 -11.27 18.73 17.47
C GLY A 37 -11.85 20.12 17.79
N GLN A 38 -11.80 20.56 19.05
CA GLN A 38 -12.25 21.87 19.48
C GLN A 38 -11.24 22.92 19.03
N LYS A 39 -11.66 23.77 18.09
CA LYS A 39 -10.85 24.90 17.62
C LYS A 39 -10.41 25.71 18.83
N HIS A 40 -9.12 26.07 18.87
CA HIS A 40 -8.46 26.93 19.88
C HIS A 40 -7.81 26.27 21.10
N VAL A 41 -8.00 24.97 21.35
CA VAL A 41 -7.24 24.27 22.42
C VAL A 41 -6.22 23.33 21.78
N ALA A 42 -4.93 23.61 21.96
CA ALA A 42 -3.86 22.76 21.45
C ALA A 42 -3.88 21.39 22.15
N GLY A 43 -3.84 20.32 21.35
CA GLY A 43 -3.73 18.94 21.79
C GLY A 43 -2.32 18.38 21.53
N ILE A 44 -2.26 17.18 20.95
CA ILE A 44 -1.00 16.52 20.60
C ILE A 44 -0.58 16.99 19.20
N LEU A 45 0.52 17.75 19.13
CA LEU A 45 1.10 18.20 17.86
C LEU A 45 2.09 17.18 17.33
N VAL A 46 2.08 16.97 16.01
CA VAL A 46 3.04 16.10 15.33
C VAL A 46 3.80 16.92 14.29
N LYS A 47 5.12 16.78 14.28
CA LYS A 47 6.02 17.52 13.38
C LYS A 47 5.56 17.43 11.91
N GLU A 48 5.30 18.56 11.29
CA GLU A 48 4.81 18.65 9.91
C GLU A 48 5.92 18.48 8.87
N PHE A 49 5.60 17.90 7.72
CA PHE A 49 6.55 17.81 6.62
C PHE A 49 6.81 19.19 6.01
N THR A 50 8.05 19.65 6.14
CA THR A 50 8.54 20.82 5.41
C THR A 50 9.38 20.38 4.22
N ARG A 51 9.25 21.04 3.06
CA ARG A 51 10.21 20.85 1.96
C ARG A 51 11.50 21.60 2.31
N SER A 52 12.66 21.01 2.05
CA SER A 52 13.90 21.76 2.08
C SER A 52 13.85 22.82 0.97
N ALA A 53 13.93 24.11 1.32
CA ALA A 53 14.32 25.13 0.36
C ALA A 53 15.81 24.94 0.00
N ALA A 54 16.24 25.42 -1.17
CA ALA A 54 17.65 25.32 -1.60
C ALA A 54 18.63 25.94 -0.57
N ASP A 55 18.17 26.91 0.23
CA ASP A 55 18.94 27.58 1.29
C ASP A 55 18.59 27.10 2.72
N ALA A 56 17.91 25.96 2.87
CA ALA A 56 17.48 25.49 4.18
C ALA A 56 18.68 25.13 5.07
N LYS A 57 18.81 25.84 6.20
CA LYS A 57 19.80 25.51 7.25
C LYS A 57 19.66 24.04 7.66
N VAL A 58 20.79 23.35 7.79
CA VAL A 58 20.84 21.99 8.33
C VAL A 58 20.09 21.96 9.68
N PRO A 59 19.12 21.05 9.87
CA PRO A 59 18.33 21.01 11.09
C PRO A 59 19.22 20.86 12.33
N LYS A 60 18.86 21.51 13.44
CA LYS A 60 19.54 21.29 14.73
C LYS A 60 19.09 19.96 15.32
N ALA A 61 19.90 19.39 16.21
CA ALA A 61 19.55 18.14 16.91
C ALA A 61 18.20 18.24 17.64
N GLN A 62 17.95 19.34 18.34
CA GLN A 62 16.68 19.60 19.04
C GLN A 62 15.47 19.74 18.11
N ASP A 63 15.70 20.02 16.83
CA ASP A 63 14.65 20.12 15.83
C ASP A 63 14.33 18.74 15.24
N MET A 64 15.11 17.70 15.54
CA MET A 64 14.92 16.34 15.03
C MET A 64 14.56 15.36 16.15
N ARG A 65 13.62 14.46 15.86
CA ARG A 65 13.15 13.46 16.82
C ARG A 65 14.11 12.28 16.93
N THR A 66 14.27 11.74 18.14
CA THR A 66 15.02 10.49 18.37
C THR A 66 14.31 9.29 17.75
N GLU A 67 15.01 8.19 17.50
CA GLU A 67 14.41 6.94 17.00
C GLU A 67 13.23 6.48 17.88
N ARG A 68 13.41 6.55 19.21
CA ARG A 68 12.36 6.23 20.19
C ARG A 68 11.13 7.10 19.99
N CYS A 69 11.32 8.40 19.84
CA CYS A 69 10.22 9.34 19.60
C CYS A 69 9.55 9.11 18.24
N LEU A 70 10.33 8.84 17.19
CA LEU A 70 9.79 8.52 15.85
C LEU A 70 8.94 7.24 15.88
N THR A 71 9.38 6.20 16.59
CA THR A 71 8.62 4.96 16.75
C THR A 71 7.28 5.22 17.43
N LYS A 72 7.28 5.95 18.56
CA LYS A 72 6.04 6.35 19.25
C LYS A 72 5.14 7.24 18.38
N THR A 73 5.74 8.10 17.54
CA THR A 73 4.99 8.93 16.60
C THR A 73 4.26 8.07 15.57
N VAL A 74 4.94 7.10 14.96
CA VAL A 74 4.31 6.18 14.00
C VAL A 74 3.20 5.38 14.66
N GLU A 75 3.41 4.91 15.90
CA GLU A 75 2.37 4.22 16.68
C GLU A 75 1.15 5.11 16.95
N TYR A 76 1.35 6.35 17.37
CA TYR A 76 0.27 7.32 17.59
C TYR A 76 -0.53 7.60 16.30
N LEU A 77 0.18 7.81 15.18
CA LEU A 77 -0.47 8.08 13.89
C LEU A 77 -1.30 6.88 13.40
N LEU A 78 -0.78 5.66 13.53
CA LEU A 78 -1.39 4.45 13.01
C LEU A 78 -2.31 3.72 14.01
N ASN A 79 -2.53 4.32 15.18
CA ASN A 79 -3.45 3.83 16.19
C ASN A 79 -4.48 4.91 16.53
N ASP A 80 -4.05 5.98 17.19
CA ASP A 80 -4.94 7.02 17.71
C ASP A 80 -5.56 7.85 16.58
N ILE A 81 -4.76 8.38 15.66
CA ILE A 81 -5.29 9.21 14.55
C ILE A 81 -6.05 8.35 13.53
N LEU A 82 -5.55 7.14 13.25
CA LEU A 82 -6.20 6.23 12.32
C LEU A 82 -7.62 5.84 12.75
N LEU A 83 -7.84 5.67 14.06
CA LEU A 83 -9.13 5.31 14.65
C LEU A 83 -10.05 6.52 14.89
N ASP A 84 -9.58 7.74 14.63
CA ASP A 84 -10.39 8.94 14.79
C ASP A 84 -11.36 9.14 13.62
N GLU A 85 -12.59 8.65 13.80
CA GLU A 85 -13.67 8.69 12.82
C GLU A 85 -14.47 10.01 12.81
N ARG A 86 -14.06 11.04 13.56
CA ARG A 86 -14.77 12.34 13.60
C ARG A 86 -14.76 13.08 12.26
N LYS A 87 -13.86 12.69 11.36
CA LYS A 87 -13.78 13.18 9.98
C LYS A 87 -13.74 12.00 8.99
N PRO A 88 -14.17 12.20 7.74
CA PRO A 88 -13.98 11.20 6.70
C PRO A 88 -12.50 10.80 6.57
N PHE A 89 -12.25 9.52 6.25
CA PHE A 89 -10.90 8.93 6.27
C PHE A 89 -9.84 9.68 5.45
N HIS A 90 -10.21 10.38 4.36
CA HIS A 90 -9.24 11.17 3.57
C HIS A 90 -8.57 12.29 4.39
N PHE A 91 -9.25 12.86 5.39
CA PHE A 91 -8.63 13.83 6.31
C PHE A 91 -7.54 13.17 7.18
N ALA A 92 -7.83 12.00 7.75
CA ALA A 92 -6.85 11.23 8.51
C ALA A 92 -5.69 10.81 7.61
N TYR A 93 -5.98 10.41 6.37
CA TYR A 93 -4.98 10.07 5.37
C TYR A 93 -4.03 11.24 5.13
N ASP A 94 -4.54 12.43 4.79
CA ASP A 94 -3.71 13.60 4.48
C ASP A 94 -2.80 13.97 5.67
N PHE A 95 -3.35 13.95 6.88
CA PHE A 95 -2.58 14.21 8.10
C PHE A 95 -1.50 13.16 8.33
N ILE A 96 -1.87 11.88 8.40
CA ILE A 96 -0.93 10.79 8.66
C ILE A 96 0.14 10.74 7.55
N PHE A 97 -0.26 10.85 6.30
CA PHE A 97 0.63 10.85 5.14
C PHE A 97 1.68 11.95 5.24
N ASP A 98 1.26 13.19 5.54
CA ASP A 98 2.18 14.30 5.74
C ASP A 98 3.17 14.02 6.89
N ARG A 99 2.65 13.63 8.06
CA ARG A 99 3.50 13.39 9.24
C ARG A 99 4.47 12.21 9.05
N LEU A 100 4.07 11.16 8.35
CA LEU A 100 4.94 10.03 7.98
C LEU A 100 6.02 10.44 6.97
N ARG A 101 5.74 11.37 6.05
CA ARG A 101 6.79 11.94 5.18
C ARG A 101 7.86 12.68 5.98
N MET A 102 7.47 13.37 7.05
CA MET A 102 8.44 14.01 7.95
C MET A 102 9.27 12.97 8.71
N VAL A 103 8.66 11.89 9.20
CA VAL A 103 9.40 10.76 9.81
C VAL A 103 10.41 10.19 8.81
N ARG A 104 9.99 9.90 7.57
CA ARG A 104 10.88 9.40 6.51
C ARG A 104 12.04 10.34 6.18
N ARG A 105 11.79 11.65 6.19
CA ARG A 105 12.84 12.66 6.01
C ARG A 105 13.83 12.64 7.19
N GLU A 106 13.37 12.45 8.42
CA GLU A 106 14.25 12.34 9.59
C GLU A 106 15.09 11.06 9.60
N ILE A 107 14.58 9.95 9.09
CA ILE A 107 15.36 8.71 8.86
C ILE A 107 16.57 9.01 7.96
N VAL A 108 16.34 9.68 6.82
CA VAL A 108 17.40 10.02 5.86
C VAL A 108 18.41 11.02 6.43
N ILE A 109 17.93 12.11 7.07
CA ILE A 109 18.83 13.15 7.61
C ILE A 109 19.71 12.60 8.74
N GLN A 110 19.17 11.73 9.58
CA GLN A 110 19.90 11.14 10.70
C GLN A 110 20.69 9.88 10.32
N GLN A 111 20.59 9.41 9.07
CA GLN A 111 21.26 8.21 8.57
C GLN A 111 21.04 6.97 9.45
N PHE A 112 19.77 6.65 9.68
CA PHE A 112 19.40 5.47 10.46
C PHE A 112 19.88 4.18 9.80
N GLU A 113 20.36 3.24 10.61
CA GLU A 113 20.80 1.92 10.19
C GLU A 113 19.64 1.09 9.63
N ALA A 114 19.95 0.02 8.90
CA ALA A 114 18.97 -0.83 8.22
C ALA A 114 17.82 -1.27 9.14
N ARG A 115 18.11 -1.79 10.34
CA ARG A 115 17.08 -2.25 11.29
C ARG A 115 16.19 -1.12 11.81
N GLN A 116 16.76 0.06 12.09
CA GLN A 116 16.02 1.24 12.53
C GLN A 116 15.10 1.74 11.42
N THR A 117 15.61 1.78 10.18
CA THR A 117 14.87 2.17 8.98
C THR A 117 13.71 1.21 8.71
N ILE A 118 13.95 -0.10 8.72
CA ILE A 118 12.91 -1.14 8.58
C ILE A 118 11.80 -0.93 9.61
N ARG A 119 12.15 -0.81 10.89
CA ARG A 119 11.18 -0.68 12.00
C ARG A 119 10.21 0.49 11.82
N LEU A 120 10.66 1.59 11.23
CA LEU A 120 9.83 2.77 10.99
C LEU A 120 9.10 2.72 9.65
N LEU A 121 9.68 2.13 8.61
CA LEU A 121 9.11 2.14 7.26
C LEU A 121 8.10 1.00 7.00
N GLU A 122 8.25 -0.18 7.60
CA GLU A 122 7.30 -1.28 7.37
C GLU A 122 5.85 -0.87 7.74
N PRO A 123 5.58 -0.20 8.88
CA PRO A 123 4.23 0.28 9.17
C PRO A 123 3.72 1.36 8.20
N MET A 124 4.62 2.19 7.67
CA MET A 124 4.25 3.19 6.65
C MET A 124 3.81 2.52 5.34
N ILE A 125 4.53 1.47 4.91
CA ILE A 125 4.18 0.68 3.73
C ILE A 125 2.76 0.11 3.90
N MET A 126 2.47 -0.47 5.07
CA MET A 126 1.15 -1.02 5.38
C MET A 126 0.06 0.05 5.32
N PHE A 127 0.29 1.22 5.92
CA PHE A 127 -0.65 2.34 5.88
C PHE A 127 -0.91 2.85 4.46
N LEU A 128 0.13 3.02 3.65
CA LEU A 128 0.01 3.47 2.27
C LEU A 128 -0.73 2.44 1.41
N ALA A 129 -0.40 1.16 1.58
CA ALA A 129 -1.07 0.05 0.89
C ALA A 129 -2.57 -0.03 1.24
N TYR A 130 -2.92 0.11 2.52
CA TYR A 130 -4.30 0.20 2.97
C TYR A 130 -5.02 1.41 2.38
N SER A 131 -4.43 2.60 2.53
CA SER A 131 -5.05 3.86 2.13
C SER A 131 -5.33 3.90 0.63
N ARG A 132 -4.40 3.36 -0.17
CA ARG A 132 -4.56 3.19 -1.62
C ARG A 132 -5.82 2.41 -1.99
N TYR A 133 -6.15 1.36 -1.25
CA TYR A 133 -7.39 0.61 -1.46
C TYR A 133 -8.60 1.34 -0.87
N ARG A 134 -8.49 1.82 0.37
CA ARG A 134 -9.59 2.48 1.09
C ARG A 134 -10.13 3.71 0.35
N LEU A 135 -9.26 4.44 -0.33
CA LEU A 135 -9.56 5.68 -1.05
C LEU A 135 -9.61 5.51 -2.58
N CYS A 136 -9.56 4.29 -3.12
CA CYS A 136 -9.45 4.07 -4.57
C CYS A 136 -10.60 4.65 -5.42
N GLY A 137 -11.77 4.85 -4.80
CA GLY A 137 -12.95 5.46 -5.44
C GLY A 137 -13.10 6.96 -5.20
N GLU A 138 -12.24 7.59 -4.40
CA GLU A 138 -12.31 9.02 -4.14
C GLU A 138 -11.75 9.83 -5.33
N PRO A 139 -12.23 11.06 -5.53
CA PRO A 139 -11.71 11.94 -6.57
C PRO A 139 -10.30 12.46 -6.21
N ILE A 140 -9.57 12.95 -7.22
CA ILE A 140 -8.14 13.30 -7.10
C ILE A 140 -7.86 14.38 -6.06
N GLU A 141 -8.83 15.28 -5.83
CA GLU A 141 -8.75 16.37 -4.85
C GLU A 141 -8.69 15.86 -3.40
N LYS A 142 -9.23 14.66 -3.15
CA LYS A 142 -9.21 14.02 -1.83
C LYS A 142 -8.15 12.92 -1.73
N PHE A 143 -7.77 12.31 -2.86
CA PHE A 143 -6.78 11.25 -2.89
C PHE A 143 -6.08 11.14 -4.24
N ASP A 144 -4.81 11.54 -4.30
CA ASP A 144 -3.97 11.30 -5.46
C ASP A 144 -3.31 9.90 -5.37
N THR A 145 -3.87 8.97 -6.14
CA THR A 145 -3.37 7.59 -6.21
C THR A 145 -1.94 7.51 -6.74
N LYS A 146 -1.52 8.41 -7.63
CA LYS A 146 -0.15 8.40 -8.18
C LYS A 146 0.85 8.79 -7.12
N ILE A 147 0.56 9.85 -6.36
CA ILE A 147 1.41 10.28 -5.23
C ILE A 147 1.50 9.16 -4.18
N CYS A 148 0.37 8.55 -3.81
CA CYS A 148 0.37 7.43 -2.86
C CYS A 148 1.21 6.25 -3.36
N ASN A 149 1.07 5.87 -4.64
CA ASN A 149 1.85 4.79 -5.26
C ASN A 149 3.34 5.11 -5.29
N GLN A 150 3.72 6.34 -5.62
CA GLN A 150 5.12 6.76 -5.64
C GLN A 150 5.74 6.61 -4.25
N HIS A 151 5.08 7.16 -3.22
CA HIS A 151 5.58 7.06 -1.86
C HIS A 151 5.62 5.61 -1.34
N LEU A 152 4.63 4.79 -1.71
CA LEU A 152 4.63 3.36 -1.38
C LEU A 152 5.83 2.65 -2.03
N GLN A 153 6.09 2.89 -3.32
CA GLN A 153 7.24 2.32 -4.03
C GLN A 153 8.57 2.77 -3.42
N GLU A 154 8.72 4.05 -3.09
CA GLU A 154 9.93 4.58 -2.45
C GLU A 154 10.19 3.94 -1.08
N CYS A 155 9.14 3.81 -0.25
CA CYS A 155 9.27 3.15 1.05
C CYS A 155 9.59 1.65 0.90
N LEU A 156 8.94 0.96 -0.04
CA LEU A 156 9.26 -0.43 -0.36
C LEU A 156 10.72 -0.55 -0.78
N ASN A 157 11.18 0.21 -1.78
CA ASN A 157 12.55 0.14 -2.27
C ASN A 157 13.58 0.33 -1.15
N MET A 158 13.39 1.31 -0.26
CA MET A 158 14.29 1.51 0.88
C MET A 158 14.32 0.32 1.83
N VAL A 159 13.15 -0.22 2.22
CA VAL A 159 13.09 -1.41 3.09
C VAL A 159 13.74 -2.63 2.44
N LEU A 160 13.51 -2.82 1.14
CA LEU A 160 14.07 -3.92 0.36
C LEU A 160 15.60 -3.81 0.23
N CYS A 161 16.15 -2.60 0.13
CA CYS A 161 17.60 -2.36 0.24
C CYS A 161 18.12 -2.71 1.63
N CYS A 162 17.47 -2.25 2.70
CA CYS A 162 17.86 -2.60 4.07
C CYS A 162 17.80 -4.12 4.34
N TYR A 163 16.84 -4.84 3.74
CA TYR A 163 16.81 -6.30 3.82
C TYR A 163 18.01 -6.96 3.14
N ASN A 164 18.45 -6.43 2.00
CA ASN A 164 19.63 -6.94 1.29
C ASN A 164 20.92 -6.63 2.07
N GLU A 165 21.07 -5.41 2.59
CA GLU A 165 22.20 -5.00 3.44
C GLU A 165 22.36 -5.97 4.63
N LEU A 166 21.26 -6.28 5.32
CA LEU A 166 21.28 -7.21 6.45
C LEU A 166 21.53 -8.68 6.06
N ASP A 167 21.29 -9.07 4.80
CA ASP A 167 21.65 -10.40 4.30
C ASP A 167 23.13 -10.49 3.93
N GLU A 168 23.71 -9.40 3.39
CA GLU A 168 25.12 -9.30 3.02
C GLU A 168 26.04 -9.19 4.25
N ASP A 169 25.62 -8.45 5.27
CA ASP A 169 26.32 -8.28 6.55
C ASP A 169 26.26 -9.53 7.45
N GLY A 170 25.57 -10.59 7.02
CA GLY A 170 25.30 -11.82 7.78
C GLY A 170 26.52 -12.72 8.10
N GLN A 171 27.75 -12.21 8.00
CA GLN A 171 28.92 -12.91 8.54
C GLN A 171 29.07 -12.59 10.04
N MET A 172 28.54 -13.50 10.87
CA MET A 172 29.15 -13.97 12.13
C MET A 172 28.95 -13.22 13.47
N GLU A 173 27.79 -12.64 13.79
CA GLU A 173 27.41 -12.35 15.21
C GLU A 173 25.94 -12.70 15.53
N GLU A 174 25.66 -13.21 16.75
CA GLU A 174 24.32 -13.64 17.21
C GLU A 174 23.30 -12.49 17.26
N GLU A 175 23.76 -11.26 17.52
CA GLU A 175 22.93 -10.05 17.61
C GLU A 175 22.43 -9.57 16.22
N GLN A 176 23.07 -10.01 15.14
CA GLN A 176 22.71 -9.66 13.76
C GLN A 176 21.67 -10.60 13.14
N LYS A 177 21.24 -11.67 13.83
CA LYS A 177 20.27 -12.63 13.28
C LYS A 177 18.85 -12.06 13.24
N TRP A 178 18.08 -12.42 12.22
CA TRP A 178 16.66 -12.12 12.14
C TRP A 178 15.90 -12.79 13.29
N THR A 179 15.12 -12.03 14.06
CA THR A 179 14.12 -12.63 14.96
C THR A 179 13.01 -13.29 14.14
N ILE A 180 12.29 -14.27 14.71
CA ILE A 180 11.15 -14.93 14.05
C ILE A 180 10.15 -13.89 13.53
N ARG A 181 9.84 -12.90 14.36
CA ARG A 181 8.88 -11.85 14.03
C ARG A 181 9.38 -10.92 12.92
N GLU A 182 10.65 -10.56 12.89
CA GLU A 182 11.21 -9.78 11.78
C GLU A 182 11.19 -10.57 10.48
N ALA A 183 11.48 -11.87 10.53
CA ALA A 183 11.39 -12.75 9.36
C ALA A 183 9.96 -12.86 8.81
N GLU A 184 8.95 -12.97 9.70
CA GLU A 184 7.53 -12.95 9.31
C GLU A 184 7.13 -11.62 8.66
N ARG A 185 7.53 -10.49 9.25
CA ARG A 185 7.27 -9.16 8.67
C ARG A 185 7.93 -9.01 7.31
N ARG A 186 9.18 -9.46 7.16
CA ARG A 186 9.89 -9.47 5.88
C ARG A 186 9.14 -10.28 4.83
N CYS A 187 8.73 -11.51 5.13
CA CYS A 187 7.97 -12.34 4.18
C CYS A 187 6.67 -11.65 3.74
N PHE A 188 5.99 -10.98 4.66
CA PHE A 188 4.78 -10.21 4.36
C PHE A 188 5.05 -9.00 3.45
N ILE A 189 6.08 -8.21 3.74
CA ILE A 189 6.46 -7.02 2.94
C ILE A 189 6.94 -7.44 1.54
N GLU A 190 7.71 -8.52 1.43
CA GLU A 190 8.16 -9.08 0.14
C GLU A 190 6.96 -9.60 -0.68
N ALA A 191 6.01 -10.27 -0.05
CA ALA A 191 4.76 -10.70 -0.69
C ALA A 191 3.93 -9.49 -1.18
N LEU A 192 3.83 -8.44 -0.35
CA LEU A 192 3.16 -7.19 -0.71
C LEU A 192 3.85 -6.53 -1.92
N TYR A 193 5.18 -6.48 -1.95
CA TYR A 193 5.95 -5.95 -3.08
C TYR A 193 5.65 -6.70 -4.38
N GLN A 194 5.60 -8.04 -4.35
CA GLN A 194 5.28 -8.87 -5.52
C GLN A 194 3.90 -8.53 -6.10
N VAL A 195 2.91 -8.33 -5.24
CA VAL A 195 1.53 -8.03 -5.65
C VAL A 195 1.38 -6.57 -6.08
N PHE A 196 2.04 -5.63 -5.39
CA PHE A 196 2.02 -4.21 -5.76
C PHE A 196 2.61 -3.98 -7.16
N ASN A 197 3.73 -4.65 -7.44
CA ASN A 197 4.45 -4.59 -8.70
C ASN A 197 4.08 -5.74 -9.67
N LEU A 198 2.84 -6.22 -9.58
CA LEU A 198 2.37 -7.31 -10.43
C LEU A 198 2.55 -7.00 -11.92
N GLY A 199 3.31 -7.86 -12.59
CA GLY A 199 3.59 -7.76 -14.02
C GLY A 199 4.85 -6.98 -14.38
N THR A 200 5.63 -6.48 -13.42
CA THR A 200 6.92 -5.86 -13.73
C THR A 200 8.05 -6.89 -13.70
N SER A 201 9.12 -6.62 -14.45
CA SER A 201 10.30 -7.49 -14.52
C SER A 201 11.10 -7.43 -13.22
N GLU A 202 11.16 -6.27 -12.56
CA GLU A 202 11.86 -6.05 -11.30
C GLU A 202 11.28 -6.89 -10.17
N ALA A 203 9.94 -7.01 -10.10
CA ALA A 203 9.26 -7.87 -9.15
C ALA A 203 9.63 -9.35 -9.37
N LEU A 204 9.59 -9.78 -10.64
CA LEU A 204 9.93 -11.15 -11.03
C LEU A 204 11.37 -11.50 -10.66
N VAL A 205 12.33 -10.64 -11.04
CA VAL A 205 13.76 -10.83 -10.74
C VAL A 205 13.97 -10.91 -9.24
N ARG A 206 13.42 -9.96 -8.46
CA ARG A 206 13.55 -10.00 -7.00
C ARG A 206 13.03 -11.32 -6.42
N GLY A 207 11.88 -11.79 -6.87
CA GLY A 207 11.29 -13.02 -6.34
C GLY A 207 12.15 -14.27 -6.60
N LEU A 208 12.94 -14.28 -7.68
CA LEU A 208 13.87 -15.35 -8.01
C LEU A 208 15.17 -15.28 -7.20
N THR A 209 15.62 -14.08 -6.82
CA THR A 209 16.91 -13.85 -6.15
C THR A 209 16.84 -13.85 -4.62
N LEU A 210 15.63 -13.88 -4.04
CA LEU A 210 15.47 -13.86 -2.58
C LEU A 210 16.04 -15.10 -1.87
N PRO A 211 16.46 -14.97 -0.60
CA PRO A 211 16.89 -16.10 0.21
C PRO A 211 15.86 -17.23 0.28
N ALA A 212 16.34 -18.47 0.42
CA ALA A 212 15.49 -19.65 0.47
C ALA A 212 14.45 -19.60 1.60
N ALA A 213 14.78 -18.97 2.74
CA ALA A 213 13.84 -18.79 3.85
C ALA A 213 12.60 -17.99 3.43
N VAL A 214 12.78 -16.87 2.72
CA VAL A 214 11.67 -16.05 2.21
C VAL A 214 10.94 -16.77 1.07
N ARG A 215 11.69 -17.35 0.11
CA ARG A 215 11.08 -18.09 -1.01
C ARG A 215 10.27 -19.30 -0.58
N ASN A 216 10.55 -19.86 0.60
CA ASN A 216 9.82 -21.01 1.14
C ASN A 216 8.59 -20.66 1.96
N ASP A 217 8.44 -19.40 2.38
CA ASP A 217 7.26 -18.93 3.09
C ASP A 217 5.98 -19.15 2.26
N LYS A 218 4.89 -19.52 2.95
CA LYS A 218 3.62 -19.88 2.30
C LYS A 218 2.96 -18.69 1.62
N LEU A 219 2.96 -17.54 2.29
CA LEU A 219 2.35 -16.32 1.78
C LEU A 219 3.16 -15.75 0.61
N PHE A 220 4.49 -15.78 0.73
CA PHE A 220 5.37 -15.38 -0.37
C PHE A 220 5.19 -16.31 -1.59
N LYS A 221 5.16 -17.63 -1.40
CA LYS A 221 4.91 -18.60 -2.50
C LYS A 221 3.59 -18.34 -3.23
N LEU A 222 2.52 -18.07 -2.49
CA LEU A 222 1.22 -17.71 -3.08
C LEU A 222 1.34 -16.43 -3.92
N SER A 223 1.92 -15.38 -3.34
CA SER A 223 2.05 -14.05 -3.98
C SER A 223 2.96 -14.10 -5.21
N PHE A 224 4.09 -14.78 -5.12
CA PHE A 224 5.01 -14.98 -6.25
C PHE A 224 4.42 -15.92 -7.31
N GLY A 225 3.65 -16.94 -6.91
CA GLY A 225 2.91 -17.79 -7.84
C GLY A 225 1.89 -17.00 -8.66
N ILE A 226 1.19 -16.04 -8.05
CA ILE A 226 0.32 -15.10 -8.78
C ILE A 226 1.13 -14.27 -9.77
N CYS A 227 2.29 -13.74 -9.37
CA CYS A 227 3.19 -12.98 -10.24
C CYS A 227 3.64 -13.81 -11.47
N LEU A 228 4.06 -15.06 -11.26
CA LEU A 228 4.45 -15.97 -12.34
C LEU A 228 3.29 -16.27 -13.29
N ASN A 229 2.09 -16.52 -12.77
CA ASN A 229 0.92 -16.78 -13.62
C ASN A 229 0.52 -15.55 -14.43
N TYR A 230 0.65 -14.34 -13.88
CA TYR A 230 0.41 -13.10 -14.60
C TYR A 230 1.39 -12.92 -15.76
N HIS A 231 2.69 -13.12 -15.53
CA HIS A 231 3.71 -13.07 -16.57
C HIS A 231 3.51 -14.11 -17.68
N ARG A 232 2.97 -15.28 -17.34
CA ARG A 232 2.61 -16.34 -18.31
C ARG A 232 1.30 -16.08 -19.06
N GLY A 233 0.59 -14.99 -18.77
CA GLY A 233 -0.74 -14.72 -19.32
C GLY A 233 -1.85 -15.62 -18.78
N ASN A 234 -1.59 -16.44 -17.74
CA ASN A 234 -2.59 -17.30 -17.11
C ASN A 234 -3.44 -16.51 -16.12
N LEU A 235 -4.28 -15.63 -16.66
CA LEU A 235 -5.15 -14.75 -15.87
C LEU A 235 -6.21 -15.51 -15.06
N TYR A 236 -6.60 -16.72 -15.49
CA TYR A 236 -7.48 -17.60 -14.70
C TYR A 236 -6.87 -17.92 -13.33
N ARG A 237 -5.62 -18.41 -13.31
CA ARG A 237 -4.92 -18.71 -12.04
C ARG A 237 -4.63 -17.47 -11.21
N VAL A 238 -4.39 -16.32 -11.86
CA VAL A 238 -4.29 -15.03 -11.17
C VAL A 238 -5.60 -14.76 -10.42
N MET A 239 -6.75 -14.79 -11.11
CA MET A 239 -8.06 -14.52 -10.50
C MET A 239 -8.42 -15.52 -9.40
N GLN A 240 -8.04 -16.79 -9.53
CA GLN A 240 -8.22 -17.75 -8.44
C GLN A 240 -7.31 -17.50 -7.23
N GLY A 241 -6.11 -16.95 -7.46
CA GLY A 241 -5.13 -16.68 -6.41
C GLY A 241 -5.42 -15.42 -5.61
N LEU A 242 -5.92 -14.35 -6.24
CA LEU A 242 -6.12 -13.05 -5.57
C LEU A 242 -7.00 -13.13 -4.31
N PRO A 243 -8.15 -13.84 -4.29
CA PRO A 243 -8.99 -13.97 -3.10
C PRO A 243 -8.33 -14.78 -1.97
N GLN A 244 -7.28 -15.56 -2.25
CA GLN A 244 -6.55 -16.31 -1.22
C GLN A 244 -5.55 -15.44 -0.45
N LEU A 245 -5.23 -14.25 -0.97
CA LEU A 245 -4.33 -13.32 -0.31
C LEU A 245 -4.96 -12.78 1.00
N PRO A 246 -4.13 -12.49 2.02
CA PRO A 246 -4.59 -11.91 3.27
C PRO A 246 -4.89 -10.41 3.12
N HIS A 247 -5.95 -9.95 3.80
CA HIS A 247 -6.35 -8.56 4.03
C HIS A 247 -5.67 -7.49 3.14
N ILE A 248 -4.52 -6.95 3.58
CA ILE A 248 -3.84 -5.79 2.99
C ILE A 248 -3.21 -6.14 1.64
N ILE A 249 -2.67 -7.35 1.50
CA ILE A 249 -2.10 -7.79 0.21
C ILE A 249 -3.24 -8.02 -0.80
N CYS A 250 -4.38 -8.56 -0.35
CA CYS A 250 -5.59 -8.67 -1.16
C CYS A 250 -6.11 -7.28 -1.60
N ALA A 251 -6.08 -6.30 -0.69
CA ALA A 251 -6.41 -4.91 -0.97
C ALA A 251 -5.48 -4.26 -2.01
N VAL A 252 -4.17 -4.55 -1.96
CA VAL A 252 -3.21 -4.10 -2.98
C VAL A 252 -3.53 -4.71 -4.34
N ALA A 253 -3.83 -6.02 -4.38
CA ALA A 253 -4.19 -6.74 -5.60
C ALA A 253 -5.45 -6.17 -6.28
N ALA A 254 -6.43 -5.73 -5.48
CA ALA A 254 -7.71 -5.25 -5.98
C ALA A 254 -7.58 -4.13 -7.03
N ALA A 255 -6.57 -3.28 -6.90
CA ALA A 255 -6.34 -2.19 -7.85
C ALA A 255 -5.91 -2.65 -9.26
N LYS A 256 -5.51 -3.91 -9.45
CA LYS A 256 -5.23 -4.49 -10.77
C LYS A 256 -6.44 -5.22 -11.35
N LEU A 257 -7.48 -5.48 -10.56
CA LEU A 257 -8.62 -6.29 -10.97
C LEU A 257 -9.29 -5.74 -12.21
N GLN A 258 -9.61 -4.45 -12.26
CA GLN A 258 -10.32 -3.88 -13.41
C GLN A 258 -9.55 -4.05 -14.73
N THR A 259 -8.21 -3.91 -14.68
CA THR A 259 -7.34 -4.17 -15.83
C THR A 259 -7.32 -5.65 -16.21
N ILE A 260 -7.25 -6.55 -15.23
CA ILE A 260 -7.27 -8.01 -15.47
C ILE A 260 -8.63 -8.45 -16.03
N ARG A 261 -9.74 -7.95 -15.46
CA ARG A 261 -11.12 -8.20 -15.90
C ARG A 261 -11.30 -7.79 -17.35
N ARG A 262 -10.84 -6.59 -17.73
CA ARG A 262 -10.84 -6.14 -19.13
C ARG A 262 -10.08 -7.10 -20.04
N ARG A 263 -8.84 -7.45 -19.69
CA ARG A 263 -8.01 -8.37 -20.49
C ARG A 263 -8.65 -9.73 -20.63
N LEU A 264 -9.25 -10.26 -19.56
CA LEU A 264 -10.02 -11.50 -19.61
C LEU A 264 -11.17 -11.38 -20.61
N LEU A 265 -12.05 -10.38 -20.45
CA LEU A 265 -13.17 -10.18 -21.36
C LEU A 265 -12.72 -10.04 -22.83
N GLU A 266 -11.61 -9.34 -23.08
CA GLU A 266 -10.99 -9.25 -24.41
C GLU A 266 -10.51 -10.62 -24.93
N ILE A 267 -9.88 -11.46 -24.11
CA ILE A 267 -9.52 -12.84 -24.52
C ILE A 267 -10.78 -13.63 -24.95
N PHE A 268 -11.91 -13.45 -24.27
CA PHE A 268 -13.17 -14.10 -24.65
C PHE A 268 -13.71 -13.59 -25.99
N THR A 269 -13.48 -12.32 -26.37
CA THR A 269 -13.86 -11.80 -27.71
C THR A 269 -13.13 -12.50 -28.84
N HIS A 270 -11.92 -13.01 -28.59
CA HIS A 270 -11.18 -13.81 -29.55
C HIS A 270 -11.58 -15.29 -29.53
N ALA A 271 -11.69 -15.88 -28.34
CA ALA A 271 -11.95 -17.30 -28.17
C ALA A 271 -13.39 -17.71 -28.55
N TYR A 272 -14.36 -16.81 -28.35
CA TYR A 272 -15.80 -17.08 -28.57
C TYR A 272 -16.41 -16.16 -29.65
N ASN A 273 -15.61 -15.71 -30.63
CA ASN A 273 -16.04 -14.84 -31.73
C ASN A 273 -16.97 -15.56 -32.74
N ASN A 274 -18.15 -15.99 -32.30
CA ASN A 274 -19.14 -16.67 -33.13
C ASN A 274 -20.55 -16.38 -32.60
N LYS A 275 -21.46 -15.97 -33.49
CA LYS A 275 -22.85 -15.63 -33.14
C LYS A 275 -23.64 -16.78 -32.50
N GLN A 276 -23.24 -18.03 -32.76
CA GLN A 276 -23.86 -19.23 -32.18
C GLN A 276 -23.31 -19.59 -30.80
N LEU A 277 -22.12 -19.06 -30.44
CA LEU A 277 -21.51 -19.33 -29.15
C LEU A 277 -21.95 -18.31 -28.12
N THR A 278 -22.13 -18.80 -26.90
CA THR A 278 -22.44 -17.99 -25.72
C THR A 278 -21.62 -18.48 -24.54
N VAL A 279 -21.29 -17.57 -23.64
CA VAL A 279 -20.61 -17.89 -22.39
C VAL A 279 -21.60 -17.68 -21.24
N PRO A 280 -21.82 -18.67 -20.36
CA PRO A 280 -22.73 -18.52 -19.23
C PRO A 280 -22.30 -17.37 -18.31
N ALA A 281 -23.23 -16.47 -17.99
CA ALA A 281 -22.98 -15.34 -17.09
C ALA A 281 -22.51 -15.83 -15.72
N ALA A 282 -23.11 -16.91 -15.19
CA ALA A 282 -22.71 -17.52 -13.91
C ALA A 282 -21.25 -18.02 -13.90
N TYR A 283 -20.69 -18.39 -15.05
CA TYR A 283 -19.27 -18.72 -15.15
C TYR A 283 -18.40 -17.45 -15.09
N LEU A 284 -18.78 -16.41 -15.85
CA LEU A 284 -18.07 -15.13 -15.84
C LEU A 284 -18.07 -14.48 -14.46
N LEU A 285 -19.21 -14.41 -13.76
CA LEU A 285 -19.32 -13.84 -12.41
C LEU A 285 -18.27 -14.43 -11.45
N ARG A 286 -18.11 -15.76 -11.48
CA ARG A 286 -17.11 -16.48 -10.68
C ARG A 286 -15.68 -16.23 -11.17
N LEU A 287 -15.46 -16.23 -12.48
CA LEU A 287 -14.14 -16.04 -13.09
C LEU A 287 -13.58 -14.63 -12.83
N ILE A 288 -14.38 -13.60 -13.07
CA ILE A 288 -13.97 -12.21 -12.96
C ILE A 288 -14.24 -11.61 -11.58
N LEU A 289 -14.77 -12.40 -10.63
CA LEU A 289 -15.02 -12.02 -9.24
C LEU A 289 -15.94 -10.78 -9.13
N VAL A 290 -17.11 -10.82 -9.76
CA VAL A 290 -18.07 -9.70 -9.70
C VAL A 290 -19.51 -10.19 -9.50
N GLU A 291 -20.37 -9.29 -9.07
CA GLU A 291 -21.81 -9.49 -8.99
C GLU A 291 -22.51 -9.20 -10.34
N THR A 292 -23.78 -9.62 -10.46
CA THR A 292 -24.58 -9.51 -11.70
C THR A 292 -24.76 -8.07 -12.18
N SER A 293 -24.92 -7.11 -11.26
CA SER A 293 -25.00 -5.68 -11.56
C SER A 293 -23.72 -5.19 -12.23
N VAL A 294 -22.57 -5.48 -11.63
CA VAL A 294 -21.25 -5.09 -12.12
C VAL A 294 -20.92 -5.75 -13.46
N LEU A 295 -21.28 -7.03 -13.65
CA LEU A 295 -21.13 -7.69 -14.97
C LEU A 295 -21.94 -6.96 -16.04
N SER A 296 -23.17 -6.55 -15.74
CA SER A 296 -24.02 -5.81 -16.67
C SER A 296 -23.41 -4.46 -17.05
N ASP A 297 -22.81 -3.77 -16.08
CA ASP A 297 -22.11 -2.50 -16.32
C ASP A 297 -20.83 -2.68 -17.14
N LEU A 298 -20.06 -3.74 -16.88
CA LEU A 298 -18.90 -4.12 -17.69
C LEU A 298 -19.30 -4.44 -19.15
N CYS A 299 -20.37 -5.22 -19.33
CA CYS A 299 -20.91 -5.52 -20.64
C CYS A 299 -21.36 -4.26 -21.39
N ARG A 300 -22.05 -3.34 -20.71
CA ARG A 300 -22.43 -2.05 -21.30
C ARG A 300 -21.21 -1.21 -21.68
N HIS A 301 -20.22 -1.11 -20.78
CA HIS A 301 -19.03 -0.28 -20.96
C HIS A 301 -18.14 -0.76 -22.13
N TYR A 302 -17.94 -2.07 -22.25
CA TYR A 302 -17.12 -2.68 -23.30
C TYR A 302 -17.91 -3.14 -24.54
N HIS A 303 -19.21 -2.84 -24.60
CA HIS A 303 -20.11 -3.20 -25.69
C HIS A 303 -20.16 -4.71 -25.98
N ILE A 304 -20.39 -5.48 -24.92
CA ILE A 304 -20.56 -6.94 -24.96
C ILE A 304 -22.05 -7.26 -24.82
N ALA A 305 -22.61 -7.99 -25.78
CA ALA A 305 -24.04 -8.26 -25.81
C ALA A 305 -24.46 -9.34 -24.79
N LEU A 306 -25.56 -9.09 -24.08
CA LEU A 306 -26.22 -10.08 -23.22
C LEU A 306 -27.33 -10.78 -24.01
N THR A 307 -27.58 -12.06 -23.71
CA THR A 307 -28.77 -12.76 -24.22
C THR A 307 -30.06 -12.14 -23.68
N ALA A 308 -31.19 -12.35 -24.35
CA ALA A 308 -32.49 -11.80 -23.93
C ALA A 308 -32.88 -12.20 -22.50
N ASP A 309 -32.56 -13.44 -22.10
CA ASP A 309 -32.78 -13.96 -20.76
C ASP A 309 -31.70 -13.55 -19.74
N ARG A 310 -30.66 -12.83 -20.19
CA ARG A 310 -29.48 -12.38 -19.43
C ARG A 310 -28.71 -13.50 -18.73
N LYS A 311 -28.90 -14.77 -19.14
CA LYS A 311 -28.18 -15.91 -18.56
C LYS A 311 -26.81 -16.13 -19.18
N SER A 312 -26.57 -15.58 -20.36
CA SER A 312 -25.33 -15.75 -21.11
C SER A 312 -24.90 -14.45 -21.80
N VAL A 313 -23.65 -14.47 -22.27
CA VAL A 313 -22.98 -13.34 -22.90
C VAL A 313 -22.49 -13.76 -24.28
N HIS A 314 -22.72 -12.92 -25.28
CA HIS A 314 -22.17 -13.06 -26.61
C HIS A 314 -20.90 -12.21 -26.74
N PHE A 315 -19.86 -12.85 -27.24
CA PHE A 315 -18.58 -12.21 -27.46
C PHE A 315 -18.35 -12.02 -28.96
N SER A 316 -17.97 -10.81 -29.34
CA SER A 316 -17.72 -10.42 -30.72
C SER A 316 -16.49 -9.52 -30.77
N LYS A 317 -15.52 -9.87 -31.61
CA LYS A 317 -14.29 -9.09 -31.76
C LYS A 317 -14.57 -7.73 -32.41
N THR A 318 -15.55 -7.63 -33.30
CA THR A 318 -15.89 -6.38 -33.99
C THR A 318 -16.64 -5.42 -33.09
N ASP A 319 -17.44 -5.93 -32.17
CA ASP A 319 -18.34 -5.11 -31.36
C ASP A 319 -17.65 -4.65 -30.06
N PHE A 320 -16.61 -5.36 -29.62
CA PHE A 320 -15.88 -5.03 -28.41
C PHE A 320 -15.20 -3.66 -28.52
N LYS A 321 -15.50 -2.79 -27.55
CA LYS A 321 -14.94 -1.45 -27.47
C LYS A 321 -13.51 -1.48 -26.95
N SER A 322 -12.55 -1.79 -27.82
CA SER A 322 -11.13 -1.93 -27.47
C SER A 322 -10.44 -0.61 -27.12
N ASP A 323 -10.96 0.52 -27.57
CA ASP A 323 -10.49 1.88 -27.29
C ASP A 323 -10.98 2.41 -25.93
N ALA A 324 -12.04 1.84 -25.36
CA ALA A 324 -12.53 2.26 -24.04
C ALA A 324 -11.45 2.09 -22.97
N ALA A 325 -11.31 3.07 -22.08
CA ALA A 325 -10.42 2.97 -20.94
C ALA A 325 -10.88 1.85 -19.98
N ALA A 326 -9.93 1.28 -19.23
CA ALA A 326 -10.28 0.38 -18.14
C ALA A 326 -11.10 1.14 -17.08
N ILE A 327 -12.11 0.50 -16.51
CA ILE A 327 -12.87 1.06 -15.40
C ILE A 327 -11.90 1.36 -14.24
N LYS A 328 -12.11 2.50 -13.57
CA LYS A 328 -11.31 2.88 -12.40
C LYS A 328 -11.41 1.82 -11.31
N ALA A 329 -10.34 1.66 -10.54
CA ALA A 329 -10.33 0.77 -9.38
C ALA A 329 -11.45 1.16 -8.40
N GLN A 330 -12.04 0.15 -7.77
CA GLN A 330 -13.12 0.31 -6.79
C GLN A 330 -12.85 -0.64 -5.62
N ARG A 331 -13.57 -0.41 -4.52
CA ARG A 331 -13.58 -1.36 -3.41
C ARG A 331 -14.33 -2.61 -3.82
N GLU A 332 -13.87 -3.74 -3.31
CA GLU A 332 -14.37 -5.07 -3.65
C GLU A 332 -14.94 -5.72 -2.38
N PRO A 333 -16.18 -6.25 -2.41
CA PRO A 333 -16.82 -6.80 -1.22
C PRO A 333 -15.99 -7.86 -0.49
N PHE A 334 -15.36 -8.78 -1.23
CA PHE A 334 -14.54 -9.85 -0.66
C PHE A 334 -13.24 -9.34 0.00
N VAL A 335 -12.76 -8.17 -0.39
CA VAL A 335 -11.61 -7.52 0.24
C VAL A 335 -12.07 -6.79 1.50
N ASP A 336 -13.19 -6.08 1.43
CA ASP A 336 -13.79 -5.39 2.57
C ASP A 336 -14.15 -6.38 3.70
N GLU A 337 -14.66 -7.57 3.36
CA GLU A 337 -14.90 -8.66 4.31
C GLU A 337 -13.62 -9.05 5.06
N LYS A 338 -12.51 -9.30 4.32
CA LYS A 338 -11.21 -9.63 4.94
C LYS A 338 -10.69 -8.51 5.84
N LEU A 339 -10.87 -7.25 5.44
CA LEU A 339 -10.47 -6.08 6.23
C LEU A 339 -11.34 -5.89 7.47
N SER A 340 -12.62 -6.30 7.44
CA SER A 340 -13.52 -6.25 8.59
C SER A 340 -13.13 -7.23 9.70
N CYS A 341 -12.46 -8.33 9.36
CA CYS A 341 -12.04 -9.37 10.28
C CYS A 341 -10.72 -9.07 11.01
N ILE A 342 -10.10 -7.91 10.77
CA ILE A 342 -8.82 -7.54 11.38
C ILE A 342 -8.93 -6.29 12.25
N HIS A 343 -8.11 -6.23 13.30
CA HIS A 343 -7.89 -5.00 14.05
C HIS A 343 -6.85 -4.15 13.31
N LEU A 344 -7.31 -3.20 12.51
CA LEU A 344 -6.50 -2.46 11.55
C LEU A 344 -5.19 -1.89 12.14
N PRO A 345 -5.17 -1.16 13.27
CA PRO A 345 -3.91 -0.69 13.88
C PRO A 345 -2.89 -1.79 14.17
N LYS A 346 -3.33 -2.98 14.58
CA LYS A 346 -2.42 -4.09 14.89
C LYS A 346 -1.79 -4.66 13.62
N VAL A 347 -2.54 -4.68 12.52
CA VAL A 347 -2.03 -5.11 11.21
C VAL A 347 -1.11 -4.04 10.61
N LEU A 348 -1.50 -2.77 10.64
CA LEU A 348 -0.69 -1.69 10.09
C LEU A 348 0.64 -1.53 10.84
N LEU A 349 0.64 -1.70 12.17
CA LEU A 349 1.87 -1.71 12.98
C LEU A 349 2.62 -3.04 12.95
N LEU A 350 2.17 -4.02 12.15
CA LEU A 350 2.77 -5.36 12.04
C LEU A 350 2.94 -6.02 13.42
N LYS A 351 1.96 -5.77 14.29
CA LYS A 351 1.81 -6.39 15.62
C LYS A 351 1.09 -7.72 15.56
N LYS A 352 0.27 -7.92 14.53
CA LYS A 352 -0.41 -9.18 14.21
C LYS A 352 -0.63 -9.22 12.70
N LEU A 353 -0.16 -10.27 12.05
CA LEU A 353 -0.31 -10.51 10.61
C LEU A 353 -1.32 -11.62 10.33
#